data_AF-Q944D4-F1
#
_entry.id   AF-Q944D4-F1
#
_cell.length_a   1.000
_cell.length_b   1.000
_cell.length_c   1.000
_cell.angle_alpha   90.00
_cell.angle_beta   90.00
_cell.angle_gamma   90.00
#
_symmetry.space_group_name_H-M   'P 1'
#
loop_
_entity.id
_entity.type
_entity.pdbx_description
1 polymer ?
#
loop_
_entity_poly.entity_id
_entity_poly.type
_entity_poly.pdbx_seq_one_letter_code
_entity_poly.pdbx_strand_id
1 'polypeptide(L)'
;FVQQWPPATCIRSNKPCTKHRPLPIFTIHGLWPSNYSNPRMPSNCRGSLFETRKLSPELQSKLKRSWPNVETDNDTKLWEHEWNKHGR
;
A
#
# COMPACT_ATOMS: atom_id res chain seq x y z
N PHE A 1 6.50 -6.14 -7.76
CA PHE A 1 6.67 -4.87 -7.02
C PHE A 1 5.96 -3.77 -7.79
N VAL A 2 5.00 -3.08 -7.18
CA VAL A 2 4.17 -2.07 -7.84
C VAL A 2 4.39 -0.72 -7.16
N GLN A 3 4.64 0.29 -7.98
CA GLN A 3 4.76 1.68 -7.54
C GLN A 3 3.61 2.50 -8.09
N GLN A 4 3.28 3.58 -7.39
CA GLN A 4 2.28 4.54 -7.80
C GLN A 4 2.88 5.94 -7.91
N TRP A 5 2.36 6.72 -8.84
CA TRP A 5 2.65 8.15 -8.94
C TRP A 5 1.54 8.92 -8.21
N PRO A 6 1.80 9.46 -7.00
CA PRO A 6 0.75 10.03 -6.15
C PRO A 6 -0.15 11.06 -6.85
N PRO A 7 0.38 11.99 -7.68
CA PRO A 7 -0.48 12.92 -8.42
C PRO A 7 -1.46 12.22 -9.37
N ALA A 8 -1.02 11.22 -10.15
CA ALA A 8 -1.90 10.52 -11.08
C ALA A 8 -2.92 9.62 -10.38
N THR A 9 -2.51 8.94 -9.30
CA THR A 9 -3.42 8.11 -8.50
C THR A 9 -4.52 8.97 -7.88
N CYS A 10 -4.17 10.13 -7.33
CA CYS A 10 -5.19 11.03 -6.79
C CYS A 10 -6.16 11.56 -7.85
N ILE A 11 -5.66 12.05 -8.99
CA ILE A 11 -6.52 12.60 -10.07
C ILE A 11 -7.56 11.57 -10.53
N ARG A 12 -7.21 10.28 -10.47
CA ARG A 12 -8.10 9.17 -10.84
C ARG A 12 -8.97 8.64 -9.70
N SER A 13 -8.73 9.04 -8.45
CA SER A 13 -9.50 8.57 -7.31
C SER A 13 -10.81 9.35 -7.18
N ASN A 14 -11.89 8.65 -6.82
CA ASN A 14 -13.17 9.28 -6.50
C ASN A 14 -13.20 9.86 -5.07
N LYS A 15 -12.11 9.76 -4.31
CA LYS A 15 -12.02 10.26 -2.93
C LYS A 15 -11.38 11.64 -2.91
N PRO A 16 -11.86 12.56 -2.04
CA PRO A 16 -11.22 13.85 -1.88
C PRO A 16 -9.83 13.64 -1.26
N CYS A 17 -8.80 13.96 -2.03
CA CYS A 17 -7.43 13.89 -1.57
C CYS A 17 -7.14 15.08 -0.65
N THR A 18 -7.44 14.90 0.63
CA THR A 18 -7.21 15.92 1.65
C THR A 18 -5.73 15.90 2.03
N LYS A 19 -5.02 17.00 1.75
CA LYS A 19 -3.59 17.24 2.04
C LYS A 19 -2.61 16.51 1.12
N HIS A 20 -2.48 17.00 -0.10
CA HIS A 20 -1.28 16.68 -0.88
C HIS A 20 -0.05 17.31 -0.23
N ARG A 21 0.80 16.49 0.39
CA ARG A 21 2.21 16.61 0.02
C ARG A 21 2.26 16.33 -1.47
N PRO A 22 2.62 17.28 -2.34
CA PRO A 22 3.13 16.87 -3.64
C PRO A 22 4.36 16.02 -3.31
N LEU A 23 4.20 14.70 -3.39
CA LEU A 23 5.30 13.75 -3.37
C LEU A 23 5.63 13.54 -4.86
N PRO A 24 6.54 14.35 -5.46
CA PRO A 24 6.97 14.14 -6.84
C PRO A 24 7.96 12.96 -6.92
N ILE A 25 7.65 11.89 -6.20
CA ILE A 25 8.42 10.65 -6.15
C ILE A 25 7.45 9.48 -6.28
N PHE A 26 7.91 8.40 -6.90
CA PHE A 26 7.16 7.15 -6.85
C PHE A 26 7.12 6.65 -5.41
N THR A 27 5.93 6.23 -4.99
CA THR A 27 5.72 5.55 -3.72
C THR A 27 5.30 4.11 -3.97
N ILE A 28 5.45 3.27 -2.96
CA ILE A 28 5.01 1.88 -3.02
C ILE A 28 3.48 1.87 -3.09
N HIS A 29 2.94 1.09 -4.02
CA HIS A 29 1.53 0.73 -4.01
C HIS A 29 1.35 -0.62 -3.31
N GLY A 30 2.14 -1.61 -3.70
CA GLY A 30 2.12 -2.93 -3.08
C GLY A 30 3.21 -3.88 -3.58
N LEU A 31 3.43 -4.94 -2.81
CA LEU A 31 4.23 -6.09 -3.23
C LEU A 31 3.29 -7.27 -3.43
N TRP A 32 3.04 -7.60 -4.68
CA TRP A 32 2.07 -8.62 -5.05
C TRP A 32 2.79 -9.88 -5.52
N PRO A 33 2.54 -11.03 -4.89
CA PRO A 33 2.96 -12.32 -5.42
C PRO A 33 2.34 -12.56 -6.81
N SER A 34 3.06 -13.26 -7.67
CA SER A 34 2.60 -13.62 -9.01
C SER A 34 2.85 -15.08 -9.31
N ASN A 35 1.86 -15.79 -9.82
CA ASN A 35 2.01 -17.11 -10.40
C ASN A 35 2.11 -16.97 -11.93
N TYR A 36 3.16 -17.54 -12.54
CA TYR A 36 3.35 -17.51 -13.99
C TYR A 36 2.13 -18.04 -14.75
N SER A 37 1.52 -19.12 -14.27
CA SER A 37 0.37 -19.77 -14.91
C SER A 37 -0.95 -19.02 -14.68
N ASN A 38 -1.02 -18.17 -13.66
CA ASN A 38 -2.19 -17.33 -13.39
C ASN A 38 -1.77 -16.02 -12.75
N PRO A 39 -1.54 -14.95 -13.54
CA PRO A 39 -0.99 -13.70 -13.04
C PRO A 39 -1.86 -12.97 -12.01
N ARG A 40 -3.16 -13.32 -11.92
CA ARG A 40 -4.10 -12.75 -10.93
C ARG A 40 -4.08 -13.51 -9.60
N MET A 41 -3.36 -14.62 -9.52
CA MET A 41 -3.17 -15.40 -8.30
C MET A 41 -1.69 -15.46 -7.95
N PRO A 42 -1.34 -15.49 -6.65
CA PRO A 42 -2.23 -15.59 -5.50
C PRO A 42 -2.71 -14.24 -4.93
N SER A 43 -3.97 -14.18 -4.48
CA SER A 43 -4.51 -13.11 -3.65
C SER A 43 -5.50 -13.68 -2.62
N ASN A 44 -5.67 -13.00 -1.49
CA ASN A 44 -6.55 -13.39 -0.38
C ASN A 44 -6.24 -14.79 0.23
N CYS A 45 -4.98 -15.24 0.18
CA CYS A 45 -4.53 -16.51 0.74
C CYS A 45 -4.88 -16.69 2.22
N ARG A 46 -4.88 -17.92 2.74
CA ARG A 46 -5.00 -18.13 4.20
C ARG A 46 -3.64 -17.84 4.85
N GLY A 47 -3.64 -17.05 5.93
CA GLY A 47 -2.42 -16.67 6.63
C GLY A 47 -2.71 -15.77 7.81
N SER A 48 -1.65 -15.28 8.45
CA SER A 48 -1.76 -14.38 9.60
C SER A 48 -2.33 -13.03 9.16
N LEU A 49 -3.32 -12.51 9.88
CA LEU A 49 -3.86 -11.18 9.63
C LEU A 49 -2.83 -10.09 9.96
N PHE A 50 -3.03 -8.92 9.36
CA PHE A 50 -2.23 -7.75 9.66
C PHE A 50 -2.38 -7.34 11.13
N GLU A 51 -1.25 -7.04 11.76
CA GLU A 51 -1.21 -6.54 13.13
C GLU A 51 -0.17 -5.43 13.22
N THR A 52 -0.60 -4.17 13.35
CA THR A 52 0.31 -3.00 13.39
C THR A 52 1.42 -3.14 14.43
N ARG A 53 1.14 -3.81 15.55
CA ARG A 53 2.13 -4.08 16.62
C ARG A 53 3.33 -4.92 16.17
N LYS A 54 3.24 -5.65 15.05
CA LYS A 54 4.37 -6.41 14.47
C LYS A 54 5.34 -5.51 13.70
N LEU A 55 4.97 -4.27 13.41
CA LEU A 55 5.84 -3.30 12.75
C LEU A 55 6.66 -2.56 13.82
N SER A 56 7.98 -2.66 13.74
CA SER A 56 8.86 -1.87 14.62
C SER A 56 8.66 -0.36 14.39
N PRO A 57 8.92 0.50 15.39
CA PRO A 57 8.83 1.95 15.21
C PRO A 57 9.69 2.48 14.04
N GLU A 58 10.86 1.89 13.81
CA GLU A 58 11.75 2.25 12.70
C GLU A 58 11.14 1.88 11.36
N LEU A 59 10.52 0.69 11.26
CA LEU A 59 9.84 0.24 10.05
C LEU A 59 8.62 1.12 9.76
N GLN A 60 7.79 1.41 10.76
CA GLN A 60 6.64 2.32 10.59
C GLN A 60 7.08 3.69 10.08
N SER A 61 8.20 4.21 10.58
CA SER A 61 8.77 5.49 10.13
C SER A 61 9.22 5.45 8.67
N LYS A 62 9.79 4.33 8.21
CA LYS A 62 10.14 4.12 6.79
C LYS A 62 8.88 4.02 5.93
N LEU A 63 7.89 3.23 6.36
CA LEU A 63 6.63 3.02 5.64
C LEU A 63 5.84 4.31 5.44
N LYS A 64 5.76 5.19 6.46
CA LYS A 64 5.12 6.52 6.31
C LYS A 64 5.75 7.39 5.22
N ARG A 65 7.03 7.17 4.87
CA ARG A 65 7.70 7.90 3.80
C ARG A 65 7.58 7.22 2.44
N SER A 66 7.78 5.89 2.40
CA SER A 66 7.88 5.14 1.14
C SER A 66 6.58 4.50 0.69
N TRP A 67 5.65 4.22 1.61
CA TRP A 67 4.37 3.55 1.34
C TRP A 67 3.18 4.30 1.98
N PRO A 68 3.01 5.61 1.72
CA PRO A 68 1.86 6.37 2.21
C PRO A 68 0.57 6.01 1.45
N ASN A 69 -0.55 6.21 2.12
CA ASN A 69 -1.85 6.19 1.47
C ASN A 69 -2.08 7.52 0.75
N VAL A 70 -2.14 7.45 -0.58
CA VAL A 70 -2.28 8.63 -1.44
C VAL A 70 -3.72 9.07 -1.67
N GLU A 71 -4.70 8.25 -1.27
CA GLU A 71 -6.12 8.55 -1.41
C GLU A 71 -6.75 9.08 -0.12
N THR A 72 -6.21 8.70 1.05
CA THR A 72 -6.74 9.06 2.38
C THR A 72 -5.61 9.27 3.38
N ASP A 73 -5.82 10.09 4.42
CA ASP A 73 -4.86 10.38 5.50
C ASP A 73 -4.68 9.21 6.50
N ASN A 74 -4.65 7.96 6.02
CA ASN A 74 -4.53 6.76 6.83
C ASN A 74 -3.68 5.68 6.16
N ASP A 75 -2.38 5.73 6.43
CA ASP A 75 -1.38 4.79 5.91
C ASP A 75 -1.62 3.36 6.41
N THR A 76 -1.99 3.20 7.68
CA THR A 76 -2.22 1.87 8.29
C THR A 76 -3.32 1.10 7.56
N LYS A 77 -4.39 1.78 7.12
CA LYS A 77 -5.44 1.15 6.30
C LYS A 77 -4.91 0.61 4.97
N LEU A 78 -3.96 1.29 4.34
CA LEU A 78 -3.31 0.79 3.12
C LEU A 78 -2.47 -0.44 3.45
N TRP A 79 -1.63 -0.37 4.49
CA TRP A 79 -0.76 -1.48 4.87
C TRP A 79 -1.55 -2.74 5.24
N GLU A 80 -2.65 -2.57 5.98
CA GLU A 80 -3.57 -3.65 6.32
C GLU A 80 -4.23 -4.27 5.09
N HIS A 81 -4.74 -3.44 4.16
CA HIS A 81 -5.36 -3.91 2.93
C HIS A 81 -4.38 -4.74 2.09
N GLU A 82 -3.19 -4.19 1.86
CA GLU A 82 -2.17 -4.80 1.03
C GLU A 82 -1.62 -6.08 1.65
N TRP A 83 -1.41 -6.12 2.98
CA TRP A 83 -1.03 -7.35 3.67
C TRP A 83 -2.13 -8.41 3.59
N ASN A 84 -3.36 -8.06 3.95
CA ASN A 84 -4.45 -9.04 4.01
C ASN A 84 -4.83 -9.59 2.63
N LYS A 85 -4.58 -8.83 1.56
CA LYS A 85 -4.88 -9.25 0.19
C LYS A 85 -3.70 -9.91 -0.51
N HIS A 86 -2.48 -9.47 -0.26
CA HIS A 86 -1.30 -9.85 -1.03
C HIS A 86 -0.13 -10.40 -0.20
N GLY A 87 0.00 -10.03 1.07
CA GLY A 87 1.15 -10.39 1.91
C GLY A 87 0.96 -11.61 2.81
N ARG A 88 -0.28 -11.99 3.12
CA ARG A 88 -0.60 -13.11 4.02
C ARG A 88 -0.55 -14.48 3.37
#